data_AF-Q9LAZ0-F1
#
_entry.id   AF-Q9LAZ0-F1
#
_cell.length_a   1.000
_cell.length_b   1.000
_cell.length_c   1.000
_cell.angle_alpha   90.00
_cell.angle_beta   90.00
_cell.angle_gamma   90.00
#
_symmetry.space_group_name_H-M   'P 1'
#
loop_
_entity.id
_entity.type
_entity.pdbx_description
1 polymer ?
#
loop_
_entity_poly.entity_id
_entity_poly.type
_entity_poly.pdbx_seq_one_letter_code
_entity_poly.pdbx_strand_id
1 'polypeptide(L)'
;MNKKKMILTSLASVAILGAGLVASPPTVVRAEEAPVASQSKAEKDYDTAKRDAENAKKALEEAKRAQEKYADYQRRIEEKAAKETHASLEQQEANKDYQLKLKKYLDGRNLSNSSVLKKEMEEAEKKDKEKQAEFNKIRREIVVPNPQELEMARRKSEVAKPKESGLVKRVEEAEKKVTEARPKLDAERAKEVVLQAQIAELENEVHKLEPKLKEIDESDSEDYVKEGFRAPLQSELDAKQAKLSKLEELSDKIDELDAEIAKLEKDVEDFKNSDGEQAGQYLAAAEEDLIAKKAELEQTEADLKKAVNEPEKPAPAPAPETPAPEAPAEQPKPAPETPAPAPKPEKPAEQPKPEKPADQQAEEDYARRSEEEYNRLTQQQPAPAPKPEQPAKPEKPAEEPTQPEK
;
A
#
# COMPACT_ATOMS: atom_id res chain seq x y z
N MET A 1 10.54 42.31 -15.36
CA MET A 1 11.40 41.14 -15.69
C MET A 1 10.52 39.92 -15.78
N ASN A 2 10.20 39.49 -17.01
CA ASN A 2 9.38 38.31 -17.29
C ASN A 2 10.25 37.05 -17.23
N LYS A 3 9.90 36.07 -16.38
CA LYS A 3 10.47 34.72 -16.44
C LYS A 3 9.41 33.77 -16.96
N LYS A 4 9.48 33.49 -18.26
CA LYS A 4 8.66 32.52 -18.99
C LYS A 4 9.61 31.45 -19.55
N LYS A 5 9.19 30.19 -19.40
CA LYS A 5 9.63 28.98 -20.11
C LYS A 5 10.99 28.40 -19.72
N MET A 6 11.00 27.15 -19.24
CA MET A 6 11.26 25.95 -20.06
C MET A 6 11.22 24.70 -19.16
N ILE A 7 10.17 23.90 -19.26
CA ILE A 7 10.20 22.50 -18.79
C ILE A 7 10.70 21.70 -19.99
N LEU A 8 11.82 21.03 -19.76
CA LEU A 8 12.55 20.22 -20.71
C LEU A 8 11.86 18.85 -20.84
N THR A 9 11.12 18.65 -21.91
CA THR A 9 10.71 17.33 -22.40
C THR A 9 11.92 16.61 -22.98
N SER A 10 12.31 15.48 -22.41
CA SER A 10 13.28 14.57 -23.01
C SER A 10 12.54 13.31 -23.46
N LEU A 11 12.13 13.30 -24.74
CA LEU A 11 11.67 12.12 -25.46
C LEU A 11 12.52 12.04 -26.74
N ALA A 12 13.51 11.16 -26.72
CA ALA A 12 14.44 10.85 -27.80
C ALA A 12 14.93 9.41 -27.48
N SER A 13 14.89 8.39 -28.30
CA SER A 13 14.73 8.28 -29.75
C SER A 13 14.36 6.83 -30.07
N VAL A 14 13.37 6.60 -30.94
CA VAL A 14 13.36 5.41 -31.80
C VAL A 14 13.10 5.92 -33.22
N ALA A 15 14.11 5.77 -34.07
CA ALA A 15 14.06 6.13 -35.47
C ALA A 15 13.16 5.14 -36.20
N ILE A 16 12.02 5.62 -36.71
CA ILE A 16 11.22 4.94 -37.72
C ILE A 16 11.70 5.44 -39.07
N LEU A 17 12.30 4.53 -39.84
CA LEU A 17 12.65 4.72 -41.24
C LEU A 17 11.36 4.74 -42.07
N GLY A 18 11.05 5.89 -42.68
CA GLY A 18 9.86 6.06 -43.50
C GLY A 18 10.02 5.53 -44.94
N ALA A 19 8.97 4.92 -45.44
CA ALA A 19 8.57 4.94 -46.85
C ALA A 19 7.05 5.15 -46.86
N GLY A 20 6.61 6.11 -47.68
CA GLY A 20 5.36 6.83 -47.48
C GLY A 20 4.10 6.11 -47.95
N LEU A 21 2.99 6.49 -47.34
CA LEU A 21 1.68 6.52 -47.97
C LEU A 21 0.81 7.59 -47.30
N VAL A 22 0.24 8.41 -48.16
CA VAL A 22 -0.70 9.49 -47.89
C VAL A 22 -2.10 8.88 -47.80
N ALA A 23 -2.84 9.19 -46.73
CA ALA A 23 -4.28 9.54 -46.70
C ALA A 23 -4.97 9.03 -45.41
N SER A 24 -5.74 9.94 -44.81
CA SER A 24 -6.78 9.76 -43.77
C SER A 24 -6.31 9.44 -42.34
N PRO A 25 -6.71 10.25 -41.33
CA PRO A 25 -6.53 9.85 -39.94
C PRO A 25 -7.48 8.67 -39.64
N PRO A 26 -7.01 7.60 -38.98
CA PRO A 26 -7.93 6.66 -38.35
C PRO A 26 -8.68 7.41 -37.24
N THR A 27 -9.99 7.24 -37.23
CA THR A 27 -10.87 7.51 -36.09
C THR A 27 -10.18 7.01 -34.83
N VAL A 28 -10.00 7.93 -33.89
CA VAL A 28 -9.37 7.70 -32.60
C VAL A 28 -10.22 6.64 -31.88
N VAL A 29 -9.68 5.43 -31.72
CA VAL A 29 -10.23 4.48 -30.77
C VAL A 29 -10.18 5.15 -29.40
N ARG A 30 -11.35 5.15 -28.78
CA ARG A 30 -11.71 5.82 -27.55
C ARG A 30 -10.85 5.31 -26.39
N ALA A 31 -9.68 5.92 -26.22
CA ALA A 31 -9.02 5.99 -24.92
C ALA A 31 -9.78 7.00 -24.05
N GLU A 32 -11.05 6.71 -23.76
CA GLU A 32 -11.63 7.24 -22.52
C GLU A 32 -11.15 6.29 -21.43
N GLU A 33 -10.55 6.84 -20.38
CA GLU A 33 -10.30 6.12 -19.12
C GLU A 33 -11.66 5.60 -18.61
N ALA A 34 -12.05 4.41 -19.07
CA ALA A 34 -13.08 3.62 -18.43
C ALA A 34 -12.66 3.45 -16.95
N PRO A 35 -13.62 3.50 -16.00
CA PRO A 35 -13.32 3.24 -14.61
C PRO A 35 -12.55 1.93 -14.53
N VAL A 36 -11.40 1.97 -13.85
CA VAL A 36 -10.46 0.86 -13.66
C VAL A 36 -11.22 -0.47 -13.63
N ALA A 37 -11.10 -1.25 -14.71
CA ALA A 37 -11.59 -2.61 -14.80
C ALA A 37 -11.32 -3.31 -13.47
N SER A 38 -12.31 -4.00 -12.91
CA SER A 38 -12.19 -4.58 -11.58
C SER A 38 -10.95 -5.45 -11.59
N GLN A 39 -9.91 -5.01 -10.87
CA GLN A 39 -8.58 -5.63 -10.98
C GLN A 39 -8.74 -7.15 -10.89
N SER A 40 -8.17 -7.85 -11.88
CA SER A 40 -8.23 -9.31 -11.94
C SER A 40 -7.76 -9.92 -10.62
N LYS A 41 -8.22 -11.13 -10.31
CA LYS A 41 -7.85 -11.78 -9.05
C LYS A 41 -6.33 -11.90 -8.90
N ALA A 42 -5.60 -12.23 -9.97
CA ALA A 42 -4.14 -12.29 -9.90
C ALA A 42 -3.49 -10.91 -9.73
N GLU A 43 -4.09 -9.85 -10.26
CA GLU A 43 -3.61 -8.48 -10.07
C GLU A 43 -3.80 -8.02 -8.62
N LYS A 44 -4.97 -8.27 -8.03
CA LYS A 44 -5.25 -8.02 -6.61
C LYS A 44 -4.31 -8.82 -5.71
N ASP A 45 -4.09 -10.10 -6.00
CA ASP A 45 -3.17 -10.96 -5.24
C ASP A 45 -1.73 -10.45 -5.33
N TYR A 46 -1.29 -10.00 -6.51
CA TYR A 46 0.05 -9.43 -6.71
C TYR A 46 0.23 -8.10 -6.00
N ASP A 47 -0.74 -7.19 -6.09
CA ASP A 47 -0.71 -5.89 -5.42
C ASP A 47 -0.71 -6.04 -3.90
N THR A 48 -1.53 -6.95 -3.38
CA THR A 48 -1.55 -7.30 -1.96
C THR A 48 -0.20 -7.85 -1.51
N ALA A 49 0.36 -8.83 -2.23
CA ALA A 49 1.67 -9.38 -1.91
C ALA A 49 2.77 -8.31 -1.93
N LYS A 50 2.72 -7.39 -2.88
CA LYS A 50 3.69 -6.29 -3.00
C LYS A 50 3.58 -5.32 -1.83
N ARG A 51 2.36 -4.96 -1.43
CA ARG A 51 2.09 -4.11 -0.26
C ARG A 51 2.57 -4.77 1.03
N ASP A 52 2.30 -6.07 1.20
CA ASP A 52 2.77 -6.84 2.35
C ASP A 52 4.30 -6.89 2.43
N ALA A 53 4.97 -7.12 1.29
CA ALA A 53 6.42 -7.11 1.21
C ALA A 53 7.01 -5.73 1.55
N GLU A 54 6.40 -4.64 1.08
CA GLU A 54 6.83 -3.28 1.42
C GLU A 54 6.64 -2.97 2.91
N ASN A 55 5.50 -3.36 3.49
CA ASN A 55 5.23 -3.21 4.91
C ASN A 55 6.20 -4.00 5.78
N ALA A 56 6.48 -5.26 5.41
CA ALA A 56 7.46 -6.10 6.09
C ALA A 56 8.86 -5.47 6.05
N LYS A 57 9.28 -4.93 4.89
CA LYS A 57 10.56 -4.22 4.75
C LYS A 57 10.63 -2.97 5.62
N LYS A 58 9.57 -2.16 5.64
CA LYS A 58 9.49 -0.96 6.50
C LYS A 58 9.62 -1.33 7.98
N ALA A 59 8.93 -2.38 8.43
CA ALA A 59 9.01 -2.86 9.81
C ALA A 59 10.43 -3.33 10.17
N LEU A 60 11.09 -4.06 9.27
CA LEU A 60 12.49 -4.50 9.47
C LEU A 60 13.45 -3.30 9.54
N GLU A 61 13.32 -2.33 8.64
CA GLU A 61 14.12 -1.10 8.63
C GLU A 61 13.92 -0.26 9.90
N GLU A 62 12.68 -0.14 10.37
CA GLU A 62 12.38 0.57 11.62
C GLU A 62 13.04 -0.12 12.83
N ALA A 63 12.97 -1.45 12.88
CA ALA A 63 13.64 -2.23 13.92
C ALA A 63 15.17 -2.02 13.91
N LYS A 64 15.80 -2.00 12.72
CA LYS A 64 17.23 -1.72 12.58
C LYS A 64 17.59 -0.30 12.99
N ARG A 65 16.82 0.71 12.57
CA ARG A 65 17.03 2.11 12.98
C ARG A 65 16.93 2.32 14.47
N ALA A 66 16.02 1.62 15.16
CA ALA A 66 15.93 1.67 16.62
C ALA A 66 17.22 1.17 17.29
N GLN A 67 17.83 0.13 16.75
CA GLN A 67 19.10 -0.40 17.23
C GLN A 67 20.27 0.53 16.92
N GLU A 68 20.37 1.02 15.68
CA GLU A 68 21.42 1.96 15.25
C GLU A 68 21.37 3.26 16.05
N LYS A 69 20.18 3.80 16.33
CA LYS A 69 20.02 5.02 17.12
C LYS A 69 20.56 4.86 18.54
N TYR A 70 20.29 3.72 19.18
CA TYR A 70 20.83 3.44 20.51
C TYR A 70 22.36 3.26 20.47
N ALA A 71 22.89 2.57 19.46
CA ALA A 71 24.35 2.43 19.27
C ALA A 71 25.05 3.77 19.00
N ASP A 72 24.44 4.66 18.20
CA ASP A 72 24.96 6.02 17.95
C ASP A 72 25.00 6.85 19.23
N TYR A 73 23.94 6.75 20.05
CA TYR A 73 23.92 7.39 21.36
C TYR A 73 25.02 6.91 22.30
N GLN A 74 25.25 5.59 22.38
CA GLN A 74 26.36 5.03 23.14
C GLN A 74 27.71 5.55 22.64
N ARG A 75 27.93 5.54 21.32
CA ARG A 75 29.15 6.04 20.69
C ARG A 75 29.40 7.52 21.00
N ARG A 76 28.38 8.38 20.95
CA ARG A 76 28.51 9.81 21.30
C ARG A 76 28.85 10.03 22.77
N ILE A 77 28.28 9.22 23.66
CA ILE A 77 28.58 9.27 25.10
C ILE A 77 30.05 8.91 25.33
N GLU A 78 30.51 7.81 24.76
CA GLU A 78 31.91 7.35 24.86
C GLU A 78 32.89 8.35 24.24
N GLU A 79 32.57 8.87 23.05
CA GLU A 79 33.39 9.86 22.35
C GLU A 79 33.51 11.16 23.16
N LYS A 80 32.39 11.65 23.73
CA LYS A 80 32.42 12.83 24.60
C LYS A 80 33.25 12.58 25.84
N ALA A 81 33.05 11.46 26.52
CA ALA A 81 33.79 11.11 27.74
C ALA A 81 35.29 11.02 27.47
N ALA A 82 35.70 10.40 26.35
CA ALA A 82 37.10 10.28 25.96
C ALA A 82 37.73 11.66 25.67
N LYS A 83 37.06 12.51 24.88
CA LYS A 83 37.58 13.85 24.54
C LYS A 83 37.59 14.78 25.76
N GLU A 84 36.57 14.73 26.62
CA GLU A 84 36.55 15.51 27.86
C GLU A 84 37.66 15.07 28.81
N THR A 85 37.89 13.77 28.96
CA THR A 85 38.97 13.25 29.81
C THR A 85 40.33 13.72 29.30
N HIS A 86 40.58 13.59 28.00
CA HIS A 86 41.83 14.04 27.38
C HIS A 86 42.05 15.56 27.57
N ALA A 87 41.05 16.37 27.23
CA ALA A 87 41.16 17.83 27.34
C ALA A 87 41.23 18.31 28.80
N SER A 88 40.57 17.63 29.74
CA SER A 88 40.68 17.91 31.16
C SER A 88 42.09 17.63 31.70
N LEU A 89 42.75 16.57 31.24
CA LEU A 89 44.14 16.27 31.61
C LEU A 89 45.09 17.35 31.09
N GLU A 90 44.96 17.74 29.81
CA GLU A 90 45.77 18.83 29.25
C GLU A 90 45.56 20.17 29.96
N GLN A 91 44.31 20.50 30.31
CA GLN A 91 43.99 21.69 31.08
C GLN A 91 44.62 21.62 32.48
N GLN A 92 44.54 20.46 33.15
CA GLN A 92 45.13 20.28 34.48
C GLN A 92 46.65 20.42 34.46
N GLU A 93 47.31 19.89 33.43
CA GLU A 93 48.76 20.04 33.22
C GLU A 93 49.15 21.50 33.00
N ALA A 94 48.44 22.22 32.12
CA ALA A 94 48.67 23.64 31.87
C ALA A 94 48.43 24.49 33.13
N ASN A 95 47.38 24.18 33.90
CA ASN A 95 47.09 24.86 35.16
C ASN A 95 48.19 24.66 36.19
N LYS A 96 48.69 23.42 36.32
CA LYS A 96 49.79 23.08 37.22
C LYS A 96 51.08 23.80 36.83
N ASP A 97 51.40 23.89 35.53
CA ASP A 97 52.56 24.63 35.03
C ASP A 97 52.45 26.13 35.36
N TYR A 98 51.28 26.74 35.15
CA TYR A 98 51.00 28.12 35.53
C TYR A 98 51.19 28.34 37.05
N GLN A 99 50.62 27.49 37.89
CA GLN A 99 50.78 27.60 39.35
C GLN A 99 52.24 27.48 39.79
N LEU A 100 53.01 26.57 39.18
CA LEU A 100 54.43 26.40 39.48
C LEU A 100 55.24 27.64 39.09
N LYS A 101 54.99 28.19 37.91
CA LYS A 101 55.64 29.42 37.45
C LYS A 101 55.21 30.63 38.29
N LEU A 102 53.97 30.63 38.80
CA LEU A 102 53.43 31.73 39.61
C LEU A 102 54.19 31.80 40.92
N LYS A 103 54.37 30.63 41.54
CA LYS A 103 55.19 30.49 42.74
C LYS A 103 56.63 30.95 42.49
N LYS A 104 57.28 30.50 41.41
CA LYS A 104 58.64 30.94 41.05
C LYS A 104 58.75 32.46 40.87
N TYR A 105 57.77 33.09 40.23
CA TYR A 105 57.73 34.54 40.07
C TYR A 105 57.54 35.26 41.41
N LEU A 106 56.65 34.76 42.28
CA LEU A 106 56.45 35.33 43.63
C LEU A 106 57.72 35.25 44.48
N ASP A 107 58.39 34.10 44.47
CA ASP A 107 59.64 33.87 45.21
C ASP A 107 60.80 34.70 44.63
N GLY A 108 60.86 34.87 43.30
CA GLY A 108 61.91 35.58 42.57
C GLY A 108 61.64 37.06 42.29
N ARG A 109 60.55 37.63 42.83
CA ARG A 109 60.06 38.97 42.47
C ARG A 109 61.08 40.10 42.68
N ASN A 110 61.94 39.95 43.70
CA ASN A 110 62.95 40.94 44.10
C ASN A 110 64.34 40.65 43.50
N LEU A 111 64.48 39.66 42.61
CA LEU A 111 65.74 39.30 41.96
C LEU A 111 65.89 40.01 40.60
N SER A 112 67.12 40.14 40.10
CA SER A 112 67.43 40.72 38.78
C SER A 112 66.69 40.03 37.62
N ASN A 113 66.31 38.76 37.79
CA ASN A 113 65.68 37.93 36.76
C ASN A 113 64.14 37.97 36.79
N SER A 114 63.54 38.81 37.63
CA SER A 114 62.08 38.94 37.81
C SER A 114 61.30 39.19 36.52
N SER A 115 61.88 39.95 35.57
CA SER A 115 61.29 40.21 34.25
C SER A 115 61.14 38.95 33.39
N VAL A 116 62.11 38.04 33.45
CA VAL A 116 62.07 36.75 32.72
C VAL A 116 61.02 35.83 33.33
N LEU A 117 61.03 35.71 34.67
CA LEU A 117 60.05 34.90 35.42
C LEU A 117 58.62 35.37 35.17
N LYS A 118 58.40 36.69 35.05
CA LYS A 118 57.09 37.27 34.72
C LYS A 118 56.60 36.86 33.33
N LYS A 119 57.48 36.87 32.31
CA LYS A 119 57.13 36.45 30.94
C LYS A 119 56.81 34.96 30.85
N GLU A 120 57.61 34.11 31.49
CA GLU A 120 57.35 32.66 31.54
C GLU A 120 55.99 32.37 32.18
N MET A 121 55.64 33.16 33.21
CA MET A 121 54.36 33.12 33.89
C MET A 121 53.18 33.51 33.00
N GLU A 122 53.27 34.65 32.34
CA GLU A 122 52.23 35.14 31.42
C GLU A 122 52.02 34.18 30.24
N GLU A 123 53.09 33.55 29.73
CA GLU A 123 52.97 32.51 28.70
C GLU A 123 52.24 31.27 29.21
N ALA A 124 52.51 30.83 30.43
CA ALA A 124 51.80 29.71 31.05
C ALA A 124 50.33 30.04 31.35
N GLU A 125 50.04 31.27 31.77
CA GLU A 125 48.66 31.76 31.96
C GLU A 125 47.87 31.72 30.65
N LYS A 126 48.51 32.14 29.56
CA LYS A 126 47.90 32.12 28.24
C LYS A 126 47.59 30.68 27.80
N LYS A 127 48.54 29.75 28.00
CA LYS A 127 48.35 28.32 27.69
C LYS A 127 47.23 27.69 28.54
N ASP A 128 47.15 28.00 29.83
CA ASP A 128 46.05 27.53 30.71
C ASP A 128 44.69 28.02 30.20
N LYS A 129 44.58 29.32 29.87
CA LYS A 129 43.34 29.90 29.31
C LYS A 129 42.97 29.30 27.97
N GLU A 130 43.93 29.06 27.09
CA GLU A 130 43.72 28.40 25.79
C GLU A 130 43.20 26.96 25.98
N LYS A 131 43.84 26.16 26.84
CA LYS A 131 43.41 24.79 27.12
C LYS A 131 42.05 24.73 27.84
N GLN A 132 41.78 25.67 28.73
CA GLN A 132 40.46 25.83 29.35
C GLN A 132 39.38 26.18 28.31
N ALA A 133 39.69 27.02 27.31
CA ALA A 133 38.76 27.33 26.22
C ALA A 133 38.49 26.11 25.33
N GLU A 134 39.52 25.34 24.98
CA GLU A 134 39.38 24.08 24.21
C GLU A 134 38.55 23.04 24.95
N PHE A 135 38.77 22.85 26.26
CA PHE A 135 37.94 21.98 27.09
C PHE A 135 36.46 22.40 27.09
N ASN A 136 36.19 23.70 27.27
CA ASN A 136 34.84 24.23 27.22
C ASN A 136 34.18 24.11 25.84
N LYS A 137 34.98 24.18 24.77
CA LYS A 137 34.52 23.97 23.39
C LYS A 137 34.09 22.52 23.18
N ILE A 138 34.89 21.54 23.61
CA ILE A 138 34.58 20.10 23.52
C ILE A 138 33.26 19.78 24.23
N ARG A 139 33.02 20.35 25.42
CA ARG A 139 31.77 20.16 26.17
C ARG A 139 30.52 20.58 25.41
N ARG A 140 30.64 21.61 24.54
CA ARG A 140 29.55 22.18 23.75
C ARG A 140 29.38 21.49 22.40
N GLU A 141 30.47 21.06 21.78
CA GLU A 141 30.48 20.52 20.43
C GLU A 141 29.82 19.13 20.36
N ILE A 142 30.09 18.25 21.33
CA ILE A 142 29.45 16.94 21.39
C ILE A 142 28.19 17.02 22.25
N VAL A 143 27.04 17.01 21.59
CA VAL A 143 25.73 16.93 22.24
C VAL A 143 25.43 15.46 22.56
N VAL A 144 25.37 15.14 23.85
CA VAL A 144 24.97 13.83 24.34
C VAL A 144 23.45 13.84 24.56
N PRO A 145 22.73 12.75 24.20
CA PRO A 145 21.30 12.61 24.46
C PRO A 145 21.01 12.77 25.95
N ASN A 146 19.84 13.32 26.27
CA ASN A 146 19.42 13.39 27.67
C ASN A 146 19.09 11.97 28.20
N PRO A 147 19.05 11.76 29.53
CA PRO A 147 18.81 10.43 30.10
C PRO A 147 17.50 9.77 29.65
N GLN A 148 16.44 10.56 29.46
CA GLN A 148 15.14 10.07 29.01
C GLN A 148 15.18 9.61 27.54
N GLU A 149 15.82 10.37 26.66
CA GLU A 149 16.03 10.01 25.25
C GLU A 149 16.87 8.74 25.09
N LEU A 150 17.92 8.62 25.90
CA LEU A 150 18.77 7.42 25.92
C LEU A 150 17.98 6.19 26.38
N GLU A 151 17.20 6.33 27.44
CA GLU A 151 16.37 5.23 27.96
C GLU A 151 15.27 4.83 26.97
N MET A 152 14.61 5.80 26.33
CA MET A 152 13.63 5.54 25.27
C MET A 152 14.26 4.82 24.09
N ALA A 153 15.45 5.25 23.63
CA ALA A 153 16.18 4.58 22.55
C ALA A 153 16.59 3.16 22.95
N ARG A 154 17.04 2.96 24.21
CA ARG A 154 17.37 1.64 24.75
C ARG A 154 16.16 0.72 24.72
N ARG A 155 15.03 1.12 25.31
CA ARG A 155 13.80 0.33 25.35
C ARG A 155 13.33 -0.04 23.93
N LYS A 156 13.33 0.93 23.00
CA LYS A 156 13.00 0.66 21.59
C LYS A 156 13.95 -0.36 20.95
N SER A 157 15.25 -0.26 21.21
CA SER A 157 16.24 -1.20 20.69
C SER A 157 16.10 -2.61 21.31
N GLU A 158 15.80 -2.70 22.61
CA GLU A 158 15.61 -3.97 23.33
C GLU A 158 14.35 -4.71 22.84
N VAL A 159 13.28 -3.98 22.52
CA VAL A 159 12.08 -4.57 21.91
C VAL A 159 12.31 -4.98 20.45
N ALA A 160 13.11 -4.22 19.70
CA ALA A 160 13.38 -4.47 18.28
C ALA A 160 14.31 -5.67 18.03
N LYS A 161 15.35 -5.84 18.85
CA LYS A 161 16.37 -6.90 18.72
C LYS A 161 15.80 -8.33 18.58
N PRO A 162 14.95 -8.83 19.50
CA PRO A 162 14.42 -10.19 19.39
C PRO A 162 13.48 -10.35 18.18
N LYS A 163 12.81 -9.27 17.76
CA LYS A 163 11.86 -9.28 16.64
C LYS A 163 12.54 -9.30 15.27
N GLU A 164 13.80 -8.87 15.16
CA GLU A 164 14.52 -8.74 13.89
C GLU A 164 14.55 -10.05 13.10
N SER A 165 14.88 -11.18 13.74
CA SER A 165 14.92 -12.48 13.06
C SER A 165 13.56 -12.93 12.52
N GLY A 166 12.47 -12.64 13.24
CA GLY A 166 11.11 -12.88 12.79
C GLY A 166 10.70 -11.94 11.65
N LEU A 167 11.12 -10.68 11.70
CA LEU A 167 10.88 -9.70 10.63
C LEU A 167 11.63 -10.05 9.35
N VAL A 168 12.87 -10.54 9.44
CA VAL A 168 13.62 -11.04 8.28
C VAL A 168 12.89 -12.20 7.61
N LYS A 169 12.41 -13.18 8.37
CA LYS A 169 11.61 -14.29 7.83
C LYS A 169 10.32 -13.80 7.17
N ARG A 170 9.61 -12.85 7.79
CA ARG A 170 8.40 -12.25 7.21
C ARG A 170 8.68 -11.52 5.90
N VAL A 171 9.80 -10.80 5.79
CA VAL A 171 10.23 -10.17 4.53
C VAL A 171 10.48 -11.23 3.47
N GLU A 172 11.22 -12.29 3.79
CA GLU A 172 11.51 -13.37 2.85
C GLU A 172 10.22 -14.09 2.38
N GLU A 173 9.31 -14.40 3.30
CA GLU A 173 8.01 -15.00 2.97
C GLU A 173 7.13 -14.07 2.13
N ALA A 174 7.07 -12.78 2.45
CA ALA A 174 6.30 -11.81 1.68
C ALA A 174 6.90 -11.62 0.27
N GLU A 175 8.22 -11.58 0.13
CA GLU A 175 8.88 -11.54 -1.18
C GLU A 175 8.62 -12.81 -2.00
N LYS A 176 8.61 -13.99 -1.36
CA LYS A 176 8.21 -15.25 -2.03
C LYS A 176 6.80 -15.16 -2.59
N LYS A 177 5.83 -14.66 -1.82
CA LYS A 177 4.46 -14.44 -2.29
C LYS A 177 4.40 -13.52 -3.52
N VAL A 178 5.18 -12.45 -3.54
CA VAL A 178 5.28 -11.57 -4.73
C VAL A 178 5.82 -12.34 -5.93
N THR A 179 6.88 -13.13 -5.74
CA THR A 179 7.46 -13.93 -6.84
C THR A 179 6.53 -15.03 -7.34
N GLU A 180 5.66 -15.58 -6.49
CA GLU A 180 4.65 -16.57 -6.85
C GLU A 180 3.42 -15.97 -7.53
N ALA A 181 3.00 -14.77 -7.13
CA ALA A 181 1.84 -14.08 -7.71
C ALA A 181 2.14 -13.52 -9.11
N ARG A 182 3.37 -13.02 -9.32
CA ARG A 182 3.79 -12.41 -10.59
C ARG A 182 3.55 -13.27 -11.84
N PRO A 183 3.99 -14.54 -11.92
CA PRO A 183 3.77 -15.35 -13.12
C PRO A 183 2.29 -15.65 -13.37
N LYS A 184 1.45 -15.66 -12.32
CA LYS A 184 -0.01 -15.83 -12.47
C LYS A 184 -0.62 -14.60 -13.13
N LEU A 185 -0.25 -13.40 -12.67
CA LEU A 185 -0.65 -12.13 -13.27
C LEU A 185 -0.17 -12.03 -14.72
N ASP A 186 1.10 -12.35 -14.98
CA ASP A 186 1.68 -12.32 -16.32
C ASP A 186 0.94 -13.31 -17.25
N ALA A 187 0.58 -14.50 -16.76
CA ALA A 187 -0.17 -15.50 -17.53
C ALA A 187 -1.62 -15.09 -17.81
N GLU A 188 -2.26 -14.37 -16.89
CA GLU A 188 -3.62 -13.84 -17.07
C GLU A 188 -3.64 -12.69 -18.08
N ARG A 189 -2.74 -11.70 -17.93
CA ARG A 189 -2.56 -10.62 -18.91
C ARG A 189 -2.18 -11.15 -20.29
N ALA A 190 -1.39 -12.20 -20.38
CA ALA A 190 -1.06 -12.83 -21.66
C ALA A 190 -2.30 -13.42 -22.36
N LYS A 191 -3.26 -14.01 -21.62
CA LYS A 191 -4.50 -14.52 -22.19
C LYS A 191 -5.40 -13.39 -22.70
N GLU A 192 -5.49 -12.30 -21.94
CA GLU A 192 -6.26 -11.11 -22.31
C GLU A 192 -5.71 -10.49 -23.60
N VAL A 193 -4.39 -10.32 -23.70
CA VAL A 193 -3.72 -9.81 -24.92
C VAL A 193 -3.99 -10.70 -26.14
N VAL A 194 -4.00 -12.03 -25.97
CA VAL A 194 -4.33 -12.95 -27.07
C VAL A 194 -5.78 -12.76 -27.52
N LEU A 195 -6.73 -12.63 -26.60
CA LEU A 195 -8.14 -12.42 -26.93
C LEU A 195 -8.36 -11.09 -27.66
N GLN A 196 -7.77 -10.01 -27.14
CA GLN A 196 -7.82 -8.69 -27.80
C GLN A 196 -7.21 -8.74 -29.19
N ALA A 197 -6.10 -9.46 -29.39
CA ALA A 197 -5.51 -9.62 -30.72
C ALA A 197 -6.44 -10.36 -31.69
N GLN A 198 -7.15 -11.39 -31.24
CA GLN A 198 -8.13 -12.12 -32.05
C GLN A 198 -9.34 -11.25 -32.42
N ILE A 199 -9.81 -10.40 -31.49
CA ILE A 199 -10.89 -9.43 -31.76
C ILE A 199 -10.42 -8.40 -32.80
N ALA A 200 -9.23 -7.84 -32.63
CA ALA A 200 -8.66 -6.87 -33.57
C ALA A 200 -8.40 -7.46 -34.96
N GLU A 201 -8.04 -8.75 -35.05
CA GLU A 201 -7.92 -9.45 -36.33
C GLU A 201 -9.28 -9.56 -37.03
N LEU A 202 -10.34 -9.92 -36.29
CA LEU A 202 -11.71 -9.99 -36.81
C LEU A 202 -12.22 -8.62 -37.31
N GLU A 203 -11.98 -7.56 -36.53
CA GLU A 203 -12.27 -6.17 -36.94
C GLU A 203 -11.56 -5.80 -38.25
N ASN A 204 -10.30 -6.21 -38.39
CA ASN A 204 -9.51 -5.94 -39.59
C ASN A 204 -10.05 -6.68 -40.82
N GLU A 205 -10.51 -7.92 -40.65
CA GLU A 205 -11.13 -8.71 -41.72
C GLU A 205 -12.44 -8.07 -42.21
N VAL A 206 -13.31 -7.65 -41.29
CA VAL A 206 -14.53 -6.88 -41.61
C VAL A 206 -14.15 -5.63 -42.42
N HIS A 207 -13.18 -4.85 -41.93
CA HIS A 207 -12.73 -3.63 -42.60
C HIS A 207 -12.12 -3.86 -44.00
N LYS A 208 -11.57 -5.05 -44.27
CA LYS A 208 -11.05 -5.43 -45.59
C LYS A 208 -12.15 -5.92 -46.55
N LEU A 209 -13.23 -6.50 -46.04
CA LEU A 209 -14.33 -7.03 -46.85
C LEU A 209 -15.26 -5.92 -47.35
N GLU A 210 -15.55 -4.92 -46.52
CA GLU A 210 -16.36 -3.75 -46.88
C GLU A 210 -15.94 -3.04 -48.18
N PRO A 211 -14.67 -2.64 -48.37
CA PRO A 211 -14.25 -1.98 -49.61
C PRO A 211 -14.24 -2.92 -50.82
N LYS A 212 -13.97 -4.23 -50.64
CA LYS A 212 -14.00 -5.20 -51.75
C LYS A 212 -15.41 -5.39 -52.28
N LEU A 213 -16.41 -5.45 -51.40
CA LEU A 213 -17.82 -5.50 -51.78
C LEU A 213 -18.22 -4.25 -52.57
N LYS A 214 -17.76 -3.08 -52.12
CA LYS A 214 -17.97 -1.82 -52.82
C LYS A 214 -17.30 -1.78 -54.21
N GLU A 215 -16.09 -2.31 -54.35
CA GLU A 215 -15.39 -2.42 -55.64
C GLU A 215 -16.14 -3.34 -56.62
N ILE A 216 -16.70 -4.45 -56.13
CA ILE A 216 -17.52 -5.35 -56.96
C ILE A 216 -18.78 -4.64 -57.45
N ASP A 217 -19.47 -3.91 -56.55
CA ASP A 217 -20.67 -3.13 -56.85
C ASP A 217 -20.39 -2.06 -57.94
N GLU A 218 -19.24 -1.39 -57.84
CA GLU A 218 -18.78 -0.34 -58.76
C GLU A 218 -18.15 -0.87 -60.06
N SER A 219 -17.90 -2.18 -60.19
CA SER A 219 -17.26 -2.74 -61.39
C SER A 219 -18.15 -2.67 -62.65
N ASP A 220 -17.56 -2.63 -63.84
CA ASP A 220 -18.30 -2.65 -65.12
C ASP A 220 -18.77 -4.07 -65.54
N SER A 221 -18.68 -5.06 -64.65
CA SER A 221 -19.05 -6.44 -64.95
C SER A 221 -20.57 -6.64 -65.01
N GLU A 222 -21.03 -7.66 -65.72
CA GLU A 222 -22.46 -7.99 -65.80
C GLU A 222 -23.03 -8.37 -64.41
N ASP A 223 -24.28 -8.03 -64.13
CA ASP A 223 -24.90 -8.21 -62.80
C ASP A 223 -24.82 -9.65 -62.28
N TYR A 224 -24.98 -10.65 -63.16
CA TYR A 224 -24.85 -12.07 -62.77
C TYR A 224 -23.43 -12.43 -62.35
N VAL A 225 -22.42 -11.80 -62.95
CA VAL A 225 -21.00 -12.00 -62.60
C VAL A 225 -20.69 -11.30 -61.28
N LYS A 226 -21.17 -10.07 -61.08
CA LYS A 226 -21.04 -9.34 -59.81
C LYS A 226 -21.61 -10.14 -58.65
N GLU A 227 -22.85 -10.61 -58.78
CA GLU A 227 -23.55 -11.31 -57.71
C GLU A 227 -22.85 -12.63 -57.33
N GLY A 228 -22.28 -13.35 -58.30
CA GLY A 228 -21.50 -14.56 -58.05
C GLY A 228 -20.25 -14.35 -57.18
N PHE A 229 -19.64 -13.16 -57.22
CA PHE A 229 -18.50 -12.79 -56.35
C PHE A 229 -18.94 -12.06 -55.09
N ARG A 230 -20.02 -11.28 -55.17
CA ARG A 230 -20.55 -10.47 -54.06
C ARG A 230 -21.21 -11.32 -52.99
N ALA A 231 -22.13 -12.21 -53.37
CA ALA A 231 -22.90 -13.04 -52.45
C ALA A 231 -22.03 -13.82 -51.43
N PRO A 232 -20.93 -14.51 -51.81
CA PRO A 232 -20.08 -15.19 -50.84
C PRO A 232 -19.34 -14.22 -49.89
N LEU A 233 -18.84 -13.08 -50.40
CA LEU A 233 -18.16 -12.08 -49.57
C LEU A 233 -19.12 -11.35 -48.63
N GLN A 234 -20.35 -11.11 -49.06
CA GLN A 234 -21.39 -10.50 -48.23
C GLN A 234 -21.78 -11.45 -47.10
N SER A 235 -21.98 -12.74 -47.39
CA SER A 235 -22.26 -13.74 -46.37
C SER A 235 -21.12 -13.88 -45.36
N GLU A 236 -19.87 -13.73 -45.78
CA GLU A 236 -18.71 -13.72 -44.88
C GLU A 236 -18.67 -12.44 -44.01
N LEU A 237 -18.91 -11.27 -44.62
CA LEU A 237 -18.99 -10.00 -43.90
C LEU A 237 -20.10 -10.04 -42.82
N ASP A 238 -21.30 -10.48 -43.18
CA ASP A 238 -22.44 -10.56 -42.26
C ASP A 238 -22.14 -11.52 -41.09
N ALA A 239 -21.49 -12.66 -41.36
CA ALA A 239 -21.11 -13.61 -40.32
C ALA A 239 -20.06 -13.04 -39.36
N LYS A 240 -19.04 -12.34 -39.89
CA LYS A 240 -18.00 -11.68 -39.10
C LYS A 240 -18.55 -10.51 -38.29
N GLN A 241 -19.38 -9.65 -38.89
CA GLN A 241 -20.06 -8.55 -38.18
C GLN A 241 -20.98 -9.06 -37.07
N ALA A 242 -21.73 -10.14 -37.31
CA ALA A 242 -22.56 -10.76 -36.27
C ALA A 242 -21.72 -11.35 -35.14
N LYS A 243 -20.54 -11.92 -35.43
CA LYS A 243 -19.60 -12.40 -34.41
C LYS A 243 -19.02 -11.24 -33.61
N LEU A 244 -18.57 -10.18 -34.28
CA LEU A 244 -18.00 -8.98 -33.67
C LEU A 244 -19.02 -8.28 -32.76
N SER A 245 -20.27 -8.14 -33.21
CA SER A 245 -21.35 -7.56 -32.39
C SER A 245 -21.59 -8.34 -31.10
N LYS A 246 -21.53 -9.67 -31.13
CA LYS A 246 -21.65 -10.51 -29.92
C LYS A 246 -20.46 -10.36 -28.99
N LEU A 247 -19.26 -10.18 -29.54
CA LEU A 247 -18.03 -9.97 -28.75
C LEU A 247 -18.06 -8.60 -28.07
N GLU A 248 -18.52 -7.57 -28.77
CA GLU A 248 -18.73 -6.22 -28.23
C GLU A 248 -19.76 -6.24 -27.09
N GLU A 249 -20.93 -6.88 -27.28
CA GLU A 249 -21.96 -7.01 -26.23
C GLU A 249 -21.44 -7.73 -24.97
N LEU A 250 -20.65 -8.80 -25.13
CA LEU A 250 -20.05 -9.50 -23.99
C LEU A 250 -18.96 -8.67 -23.31
N SER A 251 -18.17 -7.92 -24.07
CA SER A 251 -17.15 -7.01 -23.53
C SER A 251 -17.79 -5.87 -22.72
N ASP A 252 -18.83 -5.22 -23.26
CA ASP A 252 -19.55 -4.16 -22.56
C ASP A 252 -20.17 -4.67 -21.25
N LYS A 253 -20.69 -5.91 -21.25
CA LYS A 253 -21.23 -6.55 -20.05
C LYS A 253 -20.15 -6.83 -18.99
N ILE A 254 -18.94 -7.21 -19.43
CA ILE A 254 -17.78 -7.38 -18.53
C ILE A 254 -17.45 -6.04 -17.86
N ASP A 255 -17.37 -4.96 -18.62
CA ASP A 255 -17.07 -3.61 -18.10
C ASP A 255 -18.13 -3.14 -17.09
N GLU A 256 -19.43 -3.41 -17.35
CA GLU A 256 -20.51 -3.09 -16.42
C GLU A 256 -20.40 -3.88 -15.11
N LEU A 257 -20.19 -5.20 -15.19
CA LEU A 257 -20.02 -6.08 -14.03
C LEU A 257 -18.79 -5.68 -13.21
N ASP A 258 -17.70 -5.33 -13.86
CA ASP A 258 -16.48 -4.84 -13.22
C ASP A 258 -16.72 -3.56 -12.44
N ALA A 259 -17.48 -2.61 -13.00
CA ALA A 259 -17.84 -1.38 -12.31
C ALA A 259 -18.77 -1.62 -11.10
N GLU A 260 -19.68 -2.60 -11.18
CA GLU A 260 -20.54 -3.01 -10.06
C GLU A 260 -19.74 -3.70 -8.94
N ILE A 261 -18.85 -4.63 -9.30
CA ILE A 261 -17.96 -5.32 -8.36
C ILE A 261 -17.10 -4.32 -7.60
N ALA A 262 -16.52 -3.33 -8.27
CA ALA A 262 -15.68 -2.31 -7.63
C ALA A 262 -16.45 -1.48 -6.60
N LYS A 263 -17.73 -1.16 -6.86
CA LYS A 263 -18.59 -0.47 -5.89
C LYS A 263 -18.89 -1.37 -4.69
N LEU A 264 -19.23 -2.64 -4.92
CA LEU A 264 -19.51 -3.61 -3.86
C LEU A 264 -18.27 -3.89 -2.99
N GLU A 265 -17.07 -4.00 -3.56
CA GLU A 265 -15.83 -4.18 -2.79
C GLU A 265 -15.57 -3.00 -1.85
N LYS A 266 -15.85 -1.79 -2.32
CA LYS A 266 -15.76 -0.58 -1.49
C LYS A 266 -16.82 -0.59 -0.38
N ASP A 267 -18.06 -0.92 -0.69
CA ASP A 267 -19.13 -1.01 0.31
C ASP A 267 -18.82 -2.05 1.40
N VAL A 268 -18.28 -3.22 1.01
CA VAL A 268 -17.80 -4.25 1.94
C VAL A 268 -16.71 -3.72 2.87
N GLU A 269 -15.74 -2.95 2.34
CA GLU A 269 -14.68 -2.35 3.16
C GLU A 269 -15.23 -1.28 4.11
N ASP A 270 -16.14 -0.42 3.63
CA ASP A 270 -16.78 0.62 4.43
C ASP A 270 -17.63 0.01 5.56
N PHE A 271 -18.37 -1.08 5.30
CA PHE A 271 -19.14 -1.78 6.32
C PHE A 271 -18.27 -2.52 7.34
N LYS A 272 -17.11 -3.08 6.94
CA LYS A 272 -16.14 -3.70 7.87
C LYS A 272 -15.57 -2.72 8.88
N ASN A 273 -15.40 -1.46 8.48
CA ASN A 273 -14.86 -0.41 9.33
C ASN A 273 -15.94 0.36 10.11
N SER A 274 -17.21 -0.02 9.97
CA SER A 274 -18.34 0.65 10.60
C SER A 274 -18.76 -0.06 11.89
N ASP A 275 -18.87 0.71 12.98
CA ASP A 275 -19.36 0.24 14.28
C ASP A 275 -20.91 0.32 14.40
N GLY A 276 -21.63 0.47 13.28
CA GLY A 276 -23.09 0.58 13.29
C GLY A 276 -23.79 -0.73 13.68
N GLU A 277 -24.90 -0.66 14.45
CA GLU A 277 -25.65 -1.85 14.92
C GLU A 277 -26.11 -2.79 13.79
N GLN A 278 -26.32 -2.27 12.57
CA GLN A 278 -26.72 -3.05 11.40
C GLN A 278 -25.57 -3.32 10.42
N ALA A 279 -24.36 -2.81 10.68
CA ALA A 279 -23.22 -2.93 9.75
C ALA A 279 -22.92 -4.39 9.40
N GLY A 280 -23.03 -5.31 10.35
CA GLY A 280 -22.84 -6.74 10.09
C GLY A 280 -23.86 -7.36 9.12
N GLN A 281 -25.11 -6.87 9.10
CA GLN A 281 -26.13 -7.38 8.18
C GLN A 281 -25.92 -6.85 6.76
N TYR A 282 -25.62 -5.55 6.63
CA TYR A 282 -25.27 -4.94 5.34
C TYR A 282 -23.99 -5.52 4.77
N LEU A 283 -23.00 -5.80 5.63
CA LEU A 283 -21.77 -6.48 5.23
C LEU A 283 -22.05 -7.86 4.65
N ALA A 284 -22.85 -8.69 5.32
CA ALA A 284 -23.17 -10.03 4.85
C ALA A 284 -23.90 -10.00 3.50
N ALA A 285 -24.86 -9.08 3.32
CA ALA A 285 -25.57 -8.92 2.06
C ALA A 285 -24.63 -8.44 0.93
N ALA A 286 -23.78 -7.45 1.19
CA ALA A 286 -22.81 -6.95 0.21
C ALA A 286 -21.77 -8.03 -0.17
N GLU A 287 -21.34 -8.86 0.79
CA GLU A 287 -20.44 -9.99 0.50
C GLU A 287 -21.12 -11.07 -0.36
N GLU A 288 -22.41 -11.36 -0.14
CA GLU A 288 -23.18 -12.32 -0.94
C GLU A 288 -23.38 -11.82 -2.39
N ASP A 289 -23.79 -10.55 -2.56
CA ASP A 289 -23.94 -9.91 -3.87
C ASP A 289 -22.59 -9.85 -4.61
N LEU A 290 -21.51 -9.55 -3.90
CA LEU A 290 -20.17 -9.53 -4.47
C LEU A 290 -19.74 -10.91 -5.01
N ILE A 291 -20.07 -11.98 -4.30
CA ILE A 291 -19.79 -13.36 -4.75
C ILE A 291 -20.62 -13.67 -6.00
N ALA A 292 -21.90 -13.33 -6.01
CA ALA A 292 -22.79 -13.57 -7.15
C ALA A 292 -22.30 -12.82 -8.41
N LYS A 293 -21.95 -11.55 -8.28
CA LYS A 293 -21.46 -10.72 -9.39
C LYS A 293 -20.11 -11.20 -9.93
N LYS A 294 -19.20 -11.63 -9.05
CA LYS A 294 -17.93 -12.25 -9.47
C LYS A 294 -18.14 -13.56 -10.25
N ALA A 295 -19.13 -14.36 -9.87
CA ALA A 295 -19.47 -15.56 -10.63
C ALA A 295 -20.08 -15.23 -12.00
N GLU A 296 -20.92 -14.19 -12.09
CA GLU A 296 -21.46 -13.70 -13.37
C GLU A 296 -20.36 -13.16 -14.29
N LEU A 297 -19.38 -12.44 -13.74
CA LEU A 297 -18.20 -11.97 -14.47
C LEU A 297 -17.40 -13.14 -15.04
N GLU A 298 -17.03 -14.12 -14.20
CA GLU A 298 -16.27 -15.30 -14.63
C GLU A 298 -16.99 -16.08 -15.75
N GLN A 299 -18.32 -16.20 -15.66
CA GLN A 299 -19.12 -16.81 -16.70
C GLN A 299 -19.11 -16.00 -18.01
N THR A 300 -19.23 -14.67 -17.92
CA THR A 300 -19.25 -13.78 -19.08
C THR A 300 -17.88 -13.74 -19.78
N GLU A 301 -16.78 -13.74 -19.03
CA GLU A 301 -15.42 -13.88 -19.57
C GLU A 301 -15.20 -15.22 -20.28
N ALA A 302 -15.73 -16.31 -19.71
CA ALA A 302 -15.67 -17.62 -20.34
C ALA A 302 -16.49 -17.67 -21.66
N ASP A 303 -17.66 -17.03 -21.68
CA ASP A 303 -18.49 -16.89 -22.87
C ASP A 303 -17.81 -16.03 -23.94
N LEU A 304 -17.15 -14.92 -23.57
CA LEU A 304 -16.35 -14.10 -24.48
C LEU A 304 -15.24 -14.94 -25.11
N LYS A 305 -14.45 -15.64 -24.29
CA LYS A 305 -13.38 -16.52 -24.76
C LYS A 305 -13.89 -17.62 -25.69
N LYS A 306 -15.06 -18.18 -25.41
CA LYS A 306 -15.69 -19.18 -26.27
C LYS A 306 -16.17 -18.57 -27.58
N ALA A 307 -16.80 -17.40 -27.55
CA ALA A 307 -17.28 -16.69 -28.71
C ALA A 307 -16.12 -16.29 -29.65
N VAL A 308 -14.97 -15.86 -29.11
CA VAL A 308 -13.78 -15.55 -29.92
C VAL A 308 -13.31 -16.79 -30.69
N ASN A 309 -13.30 -17.96 -30.03
CA ASN A 309 -12.83 -19.22 -30.61
C ASN A 309 -13.93 -19.99 -31.37
N GLU A 310 -15.16 -19.49 -31.44
CA GLU A 310 -16.25 -20.16 -32.14
C GLU A 310 -15.98 -20.11 -33.66
N PRO A 311 -15.99 -21.26 -34.35
CA PRO A 311 -15.78 -21.30 -35.79
C PRO A 311 -16.89 -20.53 -36.49
N GLU A 312 -16.51 -19.73 -37.48
CA GLU A 312 -17.44 -19.03 -38.35
C GLU A 312 -18.26 -20.07 -39.11
N LYS A 313 -19.49 -20.31 -38.65
CA LYS A 313 -20.45 -21.04 -39.46
C LYS A 313 -20.92 -20.08 -40.54
N PRO A 314 -20.63 -20.34 -41.83
CA PRO A 314 -21.34 -19.62 -42.87
C PRO A 314 -22.83 -19.90 -42.67
N ALA A 315 -23.64 -18.85 -42.76
CA ALA A 315 -25.08 -19.04 -42.86
C ALA A 315 -25.34 -20.05 -44.00
N PRO A 316 -26.18 -21.08 -43.81
CA PRO A 316 -26.56 -21.94 -44.93
C PRO A 316 -27.16 -21.04 -46.00
N ALA A 317 -26.57 -21.05 -47.20
CA ALA A 317 -27.10 -20.34 -48.35
C ALA A 317 -28.60 -20.64 -48.46
N PRO A 318 -29.47 -19.63 -48.69
CA PRO A 318 -30.90 -19.87 -48.82
C PRO A 318 -31.11 -20.85 -49.97
N ALA A 319 -31.56 -22.06 -49.64
CA ALA A 319 -32.03 -22.99 -50.64
C ALA A 319 -33.24 -22.35 -51.34
N PRO A 320 -33.36 -22.43 -52.68
CA PRO A 320 -34.46 -21.80 -53.41
C PRO A 320 -35.80 -22.35 -52.91
N GLU A 321 -36.67 -21.44 -52.46
CA GLU A 321 -38.02 -21.75 -52.00
C GLU A 321 -38.83 -22.40 -53.13
N THR A 322 -39.35 -23.60 -52.87
CA THR A 322 -40.51 -24.16 -53.57
C THR A 322 -41.65 -24.26 -52.55
N PRO A 323 -42.89 -23.87 -52.90
CA PRO A 323 -43.94 -23.63 -51.92
C PRO A 323 -44.54 -24.92 -51.36
N ALA A 324 -44.92 -24.84 -50.09
CA ALA A 324 -45.49 -25.88 -49.23
C ALA A 324 -46.76 -26.57 -49.80
N PRO A 325 -47.14 -27.71 -49.22
CA PRO A 325 -48.42 -27.65 -48.49
C PRO A 325 -48.45 -28.42 -47.15
N GLU A 326 -49.07 -27.72 -46.20
CA GLU A 326 -50.03 -28.15 -45.16
C GLU A 326 -49.76 -29.38 -44.27
N ALA A 327 -49.74 -29.08 -42.97
CA ALA A 327 -49.76 -29.99 -41.83
C ALA A 327 -51.03 -30.86 -41.74
N PRO A 328 -50.96 -31.95 -40.97
CA PRO A 328 -52.03 -32.23 -40.02
C PRO A 328 -51.53 -32.47 -38.59
N ALA A 329 -52.12 -31.68 -37.69
CA ALA A 329 -52.59 -32.01 -36.34
C ALA A 329 -51.62 -32.60 -35.30
N GLU A 330 -51.44 -31.81 -34.24
CA GLU A 330 -50.87 -32.16 -32.94
C GLU A 330 -51.64 -33.30 -32.22
N GLN A 331 -50.90 -34.23 -31.62
CA GLN A 331 -51.39 -35.09 -30.53
C GLN A 331 -50.78 -34.61 -29.19
N PRO A 332 -51.53 -34.65 -28.07
CA PRO A 332 -51.13 -33.99 -26.83
C PRO A 332 -50.18 -34.81 -25.95
N LYS A 333 -49.35 -34.08 -25.20
CA LYS A 333 -48.43 -34.51 -24.11
C LYS A 333 -49.04 -35.55 -23.14
N PRO A 334 -48.26 -36.54 -22.67
CA PRO A 334 -48.45 -37.13 -21.36
C PRO A 334 -47.80 -36.26 -20.27
N ALA A 335 -48.52 -36.08 -19.16
CA ALA A 335 -48.06 -35.39 -17.96
C ALA A 335 -46.92 -36.15 -17.26
N PRO A 336 -45.92 -35.47 -16.67
CA PRO A 336 -44.94 -36.13 -15.81
C PRO A 336 -45.54 -36.39 -14.42
N GLU A 337 -45.46 -37.65 -14.01
CA GLU A 337 -45.72 -38.14 -12.65
C GLU A 337 -44.75 -37.51 -11.65
N THR A 338 -45.25 -37.25 -10.45
CA THR A 338 -44.48 -36.80 -9.28
C THR A 338 -43.92 -38.02 -8.55
N PRO A 339 -42.60 -38.10 -8.28
CA PRO A 339 -42.07 -38.96 -7.22
C PRO A 339 -41.76 -38.15 -5.95
N ALA A 340 -41.90 -38.86 -4.83
CA ALA A 340 -41.97 -38.41 -3.44
C ALA A 340 -40.72 -37.69 -2.88
N PRO A 341 -40.88 -36.91 -1.79
CA PRO A 341 -39.78 -36.16 -1.16
C PRO A 341 -38.76 -37.06 -0.45
N ALA A 342 -37.48 -36.79 -0.68
CA ALA A 342 -36.34 -37.43 -0.03
C ALA A 342 -36.19 -36.98 1.45
N PRO A 343 -35.65 -37.85 2.33
CA PRO A 343 -35.64 -37.66 3.78
C PRO A 343 -34.61 -36.61 4.25
N LYS A 344 -34.98 -35.94 5.34
CA LYS A 344 -34.27 -34.88 6.06
C LYS A 344 -32.93 -35.39 6.63
N PRO A 345 -31.79 -34.74 6.40
CA PRO A 345 -30.53 -35.10 7.05
C PRO A 345 -30.48 -34.62 8.52
N GLU A 346 -30.11 -35.54 9.41
CA GLU A 346 -29.74 -35.30 10.81
C GLU A 346 -28.48 -34.43 10.93
N LYS A 347 -28.44 -33.61 11.99
CA LYS A 347 -27.29 -32.80 12.41
C LYS A 347 -26.04 -33.67 12.67
N PRO A 348 -24.87 -33.34 12.11
CA PRO A 348 -23.60 -33.85 12.62
C PRO A 348 -23.18 -33.11 13.90
N ALA A 349 -22.55 -33.85 14.81
CA ALA A 349 -22.08 -33.44 16.13
C ALA A 349 -20.99 -32.35 16.11
N GLU A 350 -20.95 -31.55 17.17
CA GLU A 350 -19.95 -30.51 17.43
C GLU A 350 -18.52 -31.08 17.48
N GLN A 351 -17.62 -30.53 16.67
CA GLN A 351 -16.17 -30.69 16.79
C GLN A 351 -15.61 -29.67 17.80
N PRO A 352 -14.54 -30.01 18.55
CA PRO A 352 -13.99 -29.16 19.60
C PRO A 352 -13.27 -27.94 19.03
N LYS A 353 -13.38 -26.80 19.73
CA LYS A 353 -12.66 -25.55 19.46
C LYS A 353 -11.14 -25.77 19.42
N PRO A 354 -10.41 -25.13 18.49
CA PRO A 354 -8.95 -25.13 18.53
C PRO A 354 -8.44 -24.31 19.73
N GLU A 355 -7.55 -24.91 20.53
CA GLU A 355 -6.75 -24.19 21.53
C GLU A 355 -5.82 -23.18 20.84
N LYS A 356 -5.69 -21.99 21.44
CA LYS A 356 -4.70 -20.98 21.00
C LYS A 356 -3.29 -21.59 21.05
N PRO A 357 -2.39 -21.30 20.09
CA PRO A 357 -1.01 -21.75 20.17
C PRO A 357 -0.31 -21.10 21.38
N ALA A 358 0.48 -21.88 22.12
CA ALA A 358 1.15 -21.47 23.36
C ALA A 358 1.98 -20.18 23.24
N ASP A 359 2.47 -19.86 22.05
CA ASP A 359 3.23 -18.63 21.76
C ASP A 359 2.37 -17.36 21.84
N GLN A 360 1.09 -17.39 21.48
CA GLN A 360 0.21 -16.22 21.60
C GLN A 360 -0.17 -15.94 23.05
N GLN A 361 -0.31 -16.99 23.86
CA GLN A 361 -0.59 -16.86 25.28
C GLN A 361 0.61 -16.29 26.05
N ALA A 362 1.83 -16.68 25.67
CA ALA A 362 3.06 -16.13 26.24
C ALA A 362 3.26 -14.65 25.87
N GLU A 363 2.87 -14.23 24.67
CA GLU A 363 2.98 -12.83 24.22
C GLU A 363 1.93 -11.93 24.89
N GLU A 364 0.69 -12.42 25.06
CA GLU A 364 -0.36 -11.75 25.83
C GLU A 364 0.03 -11.62 27.32
N ASP A 365 0.63 -12.65 27.93
CA ASP A 365 1.08 -12.61 29.33
C ASP A 365 2.30 -11.69 29.54
N TYR A 366 3.21 -11.59 28.56
CA TYR A 366 4.34 -10.65 28.64
C TYR A 366 3.87 -9.20 28.49
N ALA A 367 2.94 -8.92 27.57
CA ALA A 367 2.35 -7.60 27.41
C ALA A 367 1.62 -7.16 28.69
N ARG A 368 0.80 -8.04 29.28
CA ARG A 368 0.06 -7.78 30.52
C ARG A 368 0.98 -7.50 31.72
N ARG A 369 2.07 -8.26 31.89
CA ARG A 369 3.05 -8.01 32.95
C ARG A 369 3.78 -6.66 32.79
N SER A 370 4.04 -6.24 31.56
CA SER A 370 4.69 -4.96 31.27
C SER A 370 3.79 -3.75 31.55
N GLU A 371 2.48 -3.86 31.31
CA GLU A 371 1.50 -2.83 31.70
C GLU A 371 1.30 -2.76 33.21
N GLU A 372 1.25 -3.91 33.90
CA GLU A 372 1.17 -3.94 35.37
C GLU A 372 2.40 -3.33 36.04
N GLU A 373 3.59 -3.53 35.47
CA GLU A 373 4.83 -2.92 35.95
C GLU A 373 4.84 -1.39 35.71
N TYR A 374 4.33 -0.92 34.56
CA TYR A 374 4.16 0.50 34.28
C TYR A 374 3.20 1.18 35.27
N ASN A 375 2.06 0.54 35.57
CA ASN A 375 1.09 1.06 36.53
C ASN A 375 1.58 1.01 37.99
N ARG A 376 2.46 0.05 38.35
CA ARG A 376 3.12 0.04 39.67
C ARG A 376 4.17 1.15 39.82
N LEU A 377 4.80 1.57 38.74
CA LEU A 377 5.83 2.62 38.77
C LEU A 377 5.22 4.02 38.84
N THR A 378 4.07 4.25 38.19
CA THR A 378 3.33 5.52 38.29
C THR A 378 2.66 5.72 39.65
N GLN A 379 2.24 4.64 40.33
CA GLN A 379 1.68 4.70 41.68
C GLN A 379 2.72 4.82 42.82
N GLN A 380 4.03 4.74 42.52
CA GLN A 380 5.10 4.96 43.50
C GLN A 380 5.59 6.43 43.57
N GLN A 381 4.97 7.36 42.85
CA GLN A 381 5.21 8.78 43.09
C GLN A 381 4.58 9.20 44.43
N PRO A 382 5.34 9.82 45.35
CA PRO A 382 4.76 10.32 46.59
C PRO A 382 3.71 11.39 46.28
N ALA A 383 2.59 11.34 47.00
CA ALA A 383 1.49 12.30 46.86
C ALA A 383 2.03 13.75 46.94
N PRO A 384 1.48 14.68 46.14
CA PRO A 384 1.87 16.07 46.20
C PRO A 384 1.66 16.61 47.62
N ALA A 385 2.68 17.31 48.13
CA ALA A 385 2.68 17.91 49.47
C ALA A 385 1.41 18.75 49.71
N PRO A 386 0.84 18.73 50.93
CA PRO A 386 -0.36 19.50 51.23
C PRO A 386 -0.08 21.00 51.07
N LYS A 387 -1.01 21.66 50.38
CA LYS A 387 -1.01 23.11 50.14
C LYS A 387 -1.08 23.86 51.48
N PRO A 388 -0.32 24.96 51.69
CA PRO A 388 -0.36 25.69 52.95
C PRO A 388 -1.76 26.24 53.23
N GLU A 389 -2.25 26.00 54.46
CA GLU A 389 -3.54 26.46 54.97
C GLU A 389 -3.65 27.98 54.89
N GLN A 390 -4.72 28.47 54.25
CA GLN A 390 -5.14 29.86 54.39
C GLN A 390 -5.77 30.06 55.79
N PRO A 391 -5.52 31.20 56.46
CA PRO A 391 -6.08 31.45 57.78
C PRO A 391 -7.60 31.57 57.72
N ALA A 392 -8.26 30.92 58.68
CA ALA A 392 -9.71 30.90 58.81
C ALA A 392 -10.31 32.31 58.94
N LYS A 393 -11.39 32.55 58.19
CA LYS A 393 -12.28 33.72 58.36
C LYS A 393 -13.14 33.51 59.61
N PRO A 394 -13.36 34.54 60.46
CA PRO A 394 -14.11 34.39 61.69
C PRO A 394 -15.60 34.12 61.43
N GLU A 395 -16.16 33.21 62.25
CA GLU A 395 -17.59 32.89 62.35
C GLU A 395 -18.44 34.14 62.60
N LYS A 396 -19.54 34.25 61.85
CA LYS A 396 -20.66 35.12 62.22
C LYS A 396 -21.45 34.43 63.35
N PRO A 397 -21.82 35.15 64.42
CA PRO A 397 -22.67 34.59 65.47
C PRO A 397 -24.10 34.34 64.96
N ALA A 398 -24.68 33.26 65.46
CA ALA A 398 -26.01 32.76 65.20
C ALA A 398 -27.10 33.78 65.60
N GLU A 399 -28.12 33.90 64.75
CA GLU A 399 -29.40 34.51 65.09
C GLU A 399 -30.16 33.59 66.06
N GLU A 400 -30.46 34.11 67.25
CA GLU A 400 -31.47 33.56 68.15
C GLU A 400 -32.86 34.16 67.84
N PRO A 401 -33.95 33.51 68.27
CA PRO A 401 -35.21 33.49 67.55
C PRO A 401 -36.18 34.58 67.98
N THR A 402 -37.10 34.84 67.08
CA THR A 402 -38.36 35.56 67.24
C THR A 402 -39.11 35.17 68.52
N GLN A 403 -39.52 36.17 69.30
CA GLN A 403 -40.68 36.08 70.20
C GLN A 403 -41.81 37.00 69.70
N PRO A 404 -43.09 36.60 69.86
CA PRO A 404 -44.23 37.30 69.30
C PRO A 404 -44.77 38.41 70.22
N GLU A 405 -45.54 39.31 69.59
CA GLU A 405 -46.35 40.39 70.14
C GLU A 405 -46.89 40.22 71.57
N LYS A 406 -46.75 41.29 72.36
CA LYS A 406 -47.90 42.05 72.89
C LYS A 406 -47.53 43.48 73.27
#